data_AF-A0A951J481-F1
#
_entry.id   AF-A0A951J481-F1
#
_cell.length_a   1.000
_cell.length_b   1.000
_cell.length_c   1.000
_cell.angle_alpha   90.00
_cell.angle_beta   90.00
_cell.angle_gamma   90.00
#
_symmetry.space_group_name_H-M   'P 1'
#
loop_
_entity.id
_entity.type
_entity.pdbx_description
1 polymer ?
#
loop_
_entity_poly.entity_id
_entity_poly.type
_entity_poly.pdbx_seq_one_letter_code
_entity_poly.pdbx_strand_id
1 'polypeptide(L)' 'MNRTLMDDDLNEWEVFATTGRYGSPDHARVMFRCLSDPGERARAAVIDGDKSDAEALVANRSADELKAMMARADTLD' A
#
# COMPACT_ATOMS: atom_id res chain seq x y z
N MET A 1 -2.02 0.73 -10.73
CA MET A 1 -0.55 0.64 -10.88
C MET A 1 0.02 -0.11 -9.67
N ASN A 2 1.03 -0.99 -9.85
CA ASN A 2 1.72 -1.68 -8.74
C ASN A 2 3.25 -1.49 -8.82
N ARG A 3 3.92 -1.61 -7.68
CA ARG A 3 5.39 -1.55 -7.53
C ARG A 3 5.83 -2.54 -6.48
N THR A 4 7.09 -2.98 -6.55
CA THR A 4 7.70 -3.78 -5.48
C THR A 4 8.73 -2.97 -4.72
N LEU A 5 8.86 -3.23 -3.42
CA LEU A 5 9.92 -2.72 -2.58
C LEU A 5 10.41 -3.81 -1.62
N MET A 6 11.65 -3.69 -1.16
CA MET A 6 12.24 -4.61 -0.20
C MET A 6 12.45 -3.91 1.14
N ASP A 7 11.94 -4.44 2.24
CA ASP A 7 12.08 -3.84 3.56
C ASP A 7 13.43 -4.19 4.23
N ASP A 8 13.64 -3.74 5.47
CA ASP A 8 14.89 -3.93 6.22
C ASP A 8 15.14 -5.39 6.63
N ASP A 9 14.08 -6.18 6.79
CA ASP A 9 14.12 -7.63 7.04
C ASP A 9 14.22 -8.46 5.73
N LEU A 10 14.49 -7.80 4.60
CA LEU A 10 14.62 -8.41 3.27
C LEU A 10 13.34 -9.05 2.73
N ASN A 11 12.16 -8.73 3.27
CA ASN A 11 10.91 -9.19 2.64
C ASN A 11 10.58 -8.29 1.45
N GLU A 12 10.08 -8.92 0.40
CA GLU A 12 9.57 -8.23 -0.77
C GLU A 12 8.09 -7.91 -0.57
N TRP A 13 7.72 -6.67 -0.82
CA TRP A 13 6.37 -6.15 -0.68
C TRP A 13 5.87 -5.60 -2.00
N GLU A 14 4.67 -6.03 -2.39
CA GLU A 14 3.90 -5.40 -3.46
C GLU A 14 3.12 -4.22 -2.89
N VAL A 15 3.25 -3.08 -3.55
CA VAL A 15 2.56 -1.83 -3.23
C VAL A 15 1.67 -1.42 -4.37
N PHE A 16 0.39 -1.21 -4.09
CA PHE A 16 -0.58 -0.82 -5.12
C PHE A 16 -1.71 0.02 -4.53
N ALA A 17 -2.28 0.88 -5.36
CA ALA A 17 -3.45 1.67 -4.99
C ALA A 17 -4.74 0.89 -5.24
N THR A 18 -5.69 1.00 -4.32
CA THR A 18 -7.03 0.44 -4.44
C THR A 18 -8.06 1.43 -3.90
N THR A 19 -9.31 1.26 -4.30
CA THR A 19 -10.47 1.87 -3.65
C THR A 19 -11.31 0.76 -3.05
N GLY A 20 -12.14 1.05 -2.05
CA GLY A 20 -13.11 0.07 -1.56
C GLY A 20 -14.13 -0.35 -2.64
N ARG A 21 -15.09 -1.20 -2.26
CA ARG A 21 -16.09 -1.73 -3.21
C ARG A 21 -16.78 -0.60 -3.97
N TYR A 22 -16.90 -0.79 -5.28
CA TYR A 22 -17.58 0.10 -6.21
C TYR A 22 -18.95 0.54 -5.63
N GLY A 23 -19.16 1.84 -5.44
CA GLY A 23 -20.41 2.41 -4.91
C GLY A 23 -20.44 2.71 -3.41
N SER A 24 -19.37 2.43 -2.66
CA SER A 24 -19.17 2.97 -1.31
C SER A 24 -18.29 4.22 -1.37
N PRO A 25 -18.48 5.24 -0.51
CA PRO A 25 -17.57 6.38 -0.36
C PRO A 25 -16.24 5.96 0.31
N ASP A 26 -15.82 4.71 0.08
CA ASP A 26 -14.63 4.15 0.69
C ASP A 26 -13.42 4.91 0.16
N HIS A 27 -12.73 5.54 1.10
CA HIS A 27 -11.47 6.25 0.89
C HIS A 27 -10.51 5.42 0.02
N ALA A 28 -9.75 6.11 -0.83
CA ALA A 28 -8.65 5.48 -1.53
C ALA A 28 -7.63 4.93 -0.53
N ARG A 29 -7.00 3.80 -0.86
CA ARG A 29 -6.03 3.13 0.00
C ARG A 29 -4.80 2.74 -0.78
N VAL A 30 -3.64 2.82 -0.14
CA VAL A 30 -2.42 2.16 -0.60
C VAL A 30 -2.29 0.85 0.17
N MET A 31 -2.21 -0.25 -0.56
CA MET A 31 -2.07 -1.60 -0.03
C MET A 31 -0.62 -2.03 -0.08
N PHE A 32 -0.19 -2.75 0.94
CA PHE A 32 1.11 -3.37 1.06
C PHE A 32 0.90 -4.86 1.30
N ARG A 33 1.34 -5.70 0.37
CA ARG A 33 1.22 -7.15 0.46
C ARG A 33 2.60 -7.77 0.46
N CYS A 34 2.92 -8.54 1.49
CA CYS A 34 4.17 -9.31 1.50
C CYS A 34 4.10 -10.42 0.44
N LEU A 35 5.10 -10.48 -0.42
CA LEU A 35 5.30 -11.52 -1.43
C LEU A 35 6.21 -12.63 -0.93
N SER A 36 7.18 -12.30 -0.07
CA SER A 36 8.13 -13.26 0.48
C SER A 36 7.53 -14.16 1.56
N ASP A 37 6.59 -13.63 2.35
CA ASP A 37 5.86 -14.39 3.37
C ASP A 37 4.34 -14.25 3.16
N PRO A 38 3.66 -15.28 2.65
CA PRO A 38 2.21 -15.28 2.50
C PRO A 38 1.45 -15.28 3.83
N GLY A 39 2.10 -15.63 4.94
CA GLY A 39 1.54 -15.59 6.29
C GLY A 39 1.54 -14.18 6.89
N GLU A 40 2.39 -13.29 6.38
CA GLU A 40 2.43 -11.90 6.79
C GLU A 40 1.18 -11.16 6.29
N ARG A 41 0.48 -10.51 7.22
CA ARG A 41 -0.78 -9.83 6.93
C ARG A 41 -0.54 -8.61 6.06
N ALA A 42 -1.43 -8.42 5.08
CA ALA A 42 -1.43 -7.22 4.27
C ALA A 42 -1.70 -5.98 5.13
N ARG A 43 -1.13 -4.85 4.73
CA ARG A 43 -1.31 -3.55 5.41
C ARG A 43 -1.97 -2.56 4.46
N ALA A 44 -2.73 -1.61 5.00
CA ALA A 44 -3.41 -0.58 4.23
C ALA A 44 -3.22 0.79 4.87
N ALA A 45 -2.83 1.77 4.05
CA ALA A 45 -2.84 3.17 4.42
C ALA A 45 -4.01 3.87 3.74
N VAL A 46 -4.88 4.50 4.52
CA VAL A 46 -5.97 5.32 3.98
C VAL A 46 -5.40 6.64 3.46
N ILE A 47 -5.78 6.99 2.23
CA ILE A 47 -5.38 8.21 1.57
C ILE A 47 -6.58 9.15 1.52
N ASP A 48 -6.35 10.41 1.87
CA ASP A 48 -7.30 11.48 1.62
C ASP A 48 -7.27 11.81 0.13
N GLY A 49 -8.38 11.58 -0.58
CA GLY A 49 -8.46 11.72 -2.03
C GLY A 49 -9.09 10.52 -2.72
N ASP A 50 -8.91 10.47 -4.04
CA ASP A 50 -9.44 9.41 -4.88
C ASP A 50 -8.37 8.38 -5.29
N LYS A 51 -8.78 7.40 -6.12
CA LYS A 51 -7.88 6.35 -6.59
C LYS A 51 -6.66 6.91 -7.31
N SER A 52 -6.85 7.96 -8.11
CA SER A 52 -5.79 8.56 -8.90
C SER A 52 -4.76 9.25 -8.00
N ASP A 53 -5.18 9.87 -6.90
CA ASP A 53 -4.27 10.39 -5.87
C ASP A 53 -3.43 9.26 -5.24
N ALA A 54 -4.07 8.14 -4.88
CA ALA A 54 -3.36 6.98 -4.33
C ALA A 54 -2.40 6.35 -5.36
N GLU A 55 -2.79 6.26 -6.64
CA GLU A 55 -1.91 5.77 -7.71
C GLU A 55 -0.72 6.72 -7.92
N ALA A 56 -0.95 8.03 -7.89
CA ALA A 56 0.11 9.03 -7.99
C ALA A 56 1.08 8.94 -6.81
N LEU A 57 0.60 8.65 -5.60
CA LEU A 57 1.47 8.39 -4.44
C LEU A 57 2.37 7.17 -4.68
N VAL A 58 1.80 6.05 -5.11
CA VAL A 58 2.58 4.83 -5.42
C VAL A 58 3.60 5.10 -6.54
N ALA A 59 3.21 5.85 -7.56
CA ALA A 59 4.07 6.14 -8.71
C ALA A 59 5.23 7.08 -8.37
N ASN A 60 4.96 8.16 -7.62
CA ASN A 60 5.89 9.28 -7.47
C ASN A 60 6.71 9.25 -6.18
N ARG A 61 6.31 8.48 -5.16
CA ARG A 61 7.07 8.37 -3.91
C ARG A 61 8.31 7.49 -4.08
N SER A 62 9.35 7.84 -3.33
CA SER A 62 10.55 7.01 -3.19
C SER A 62 10.26 5.72 -2.42
N ALA A 63 11.16 4.74 -2.52
CA ALA A 63 11.04 3.49 -1.78
C ALA A 63 11.03 3.73 -0.26
N ASP A 64 11.89 4.63 0.25
CA ASP A 64 11.97 4.96 1.68
C ASP A 64 10.68 5.61 2.20
N GLU A 65 10.05 6.49 1.41
CA GLU A 65 8.76 7.07 1.77
C GLU A 65 7.64 6.02 1.80
N LEU A 66 7.65 5.07 0.86
CA LEU A 66 6.68 3.97 0.83
C LEU A 66 6.90 3.01 2.01
N LYS A 67 8.15 2.73 2.39
CA LYS A 67 8.48 1.97 3.61
C LYS A 67 7.97 2.68 4.87
N ALA A 68 8.21 3.98 4.98
CA ALA A 68 7.74 4.77 6.11
C ALA A 68 6.21 4.80 6.20
N MET A 69 5.52 4.80 5.05
CA MET A 69 4.06 4.67 4.99
C MET A 69 3.61 3.26 5.41
N MET A 70 4.26 2.21 4.92
CA MET A 70 3.97 0.82 5.28
C MET A 70 4.13 0.56 6.79
N ALA A 71 5.14 1.16 7.42
CA ALA A 71 5.38 1.05 8.86
C ALA A 71 4.28 1.71 9.71
N ARG A 72 3.50 2.63 9.12
CA ARG A 72 2.38 3.34 9.76
C ARG A 72 1.01 2.83 9.33
N ALA A 73 0.96 1.93 8.34
CA ALA A 73 -0.27 1.41 7.77
C ALA A 73 -0.94 0.42 8.73
N ASP A 74 -2.26 0.38 8.71
CA ASP A 74 -3.04 -0.56 9.51
C ASP A 74 -2.94 -1.96 8.93
N THR A 75 -2.69 -2.96 9.78
CA THR A 75 -2.76 -4.36 9.39
C THR A 75 -4.20 -4.77 9.15
N LEU A 76 -4.47 -5.38 8.00
CA LEU A 76 -5.78 -5.93 7.68
C LEU A 76 -5.95 -7.28 8.39
N ASP A 77 -7.12 -7.48 9.02
CA ASP A 77 -7.49 -8.74 9.67
C ASP A 77 -8.01 -9.79 8.68
#